data_AF-A0A1G5A9E2-F1
#
_entry.id   AF-A0A1G5A9E2-F1
#
_cell.length_a   1.000
_cell.length_b   1.000
_cell.length_c   1.000
_cell.angle_alpha   90.00
_cell.angle_beta   90.00
_cell.angle_gamma   90.00
#
_symmetry.space_group_name_H-M   'P 1'
#
loop_
_entity.id
_entity.type
_entity.pdbx_description
1 polymer ?
#
loop_
_entity_poly.entity_id
_entity_poly.type
_entity_poly.pdbx_seq_one_letter_code
_entity_poly.pdbx_strand_id
1 'polypeptide(L)'
;MKTPVYIDSCAWNYLFETQVVMSETFPSDEFSLFITREVEIELQEIPDVGHGDSDKRPLKQFIQESIAQNSVCTTGFFGFRTFEKDGTPSKTQVNLGFNQGGFQPTADRDWYAKSGVRAHLDGKPIRKSGLGHNQADASLGVRSFGAIVLTNEKKTKSGPLRLAAEQSGQVLYLEDLAASNLSLKDFMLLARQRWTGPGA
;
A
#
# COMPACT_ATOMS: atom_id res chain seq x y z
N MET A 1 8.00 19.69 7.00
CA MET A 1 8.12 18.52 6.09
C MET A 1 6.86 17.69 6.25
N LYS A 2 6.22 17.26 5.16
CA LYS A 2 5.03 16.40 5.22
C LYS A 2 5.46 14.95 5.44
N THR A 3 4.66 14.20 6.19
CA THR A 3 4.89 12.78 6.47
C THR A 3 4.29 11.94 5.35
N PRO A 4 5.09 11.14 4.62
CA PRO A 4 4.55 10.27 3.59
C PRO A 4 3.78 9.10 4.21
N VAL A 5 2.58 8.84 3.70
CA VAL A 5 1.71 7.73 4.13
C VAL A 5 1.28 6.94 2.91
N TYR A 6 1.60 5.66 2.89
CA TYR A 6 1.15 4.68 1.92
C TYR A 6 -0.08 3.95 2.44
N ILE A 7 -1.15 3.93 1.65
CA ILE A 7 -2.41 3.27 2.02
C ILE A 7 -2.48 1.92 1.29
N ASP A 8 -2.53 0.83 2.04
CA ASP A 8 -2.71 -0.52 1.51
C ASP A 8 -4.13 -0.72 0.95
N SER A 9 -4.31 -1.64 -0.01
CA SER A 9 -5.60 -1.95 -0.62
C SER A 9 -6.63 -2.37 0.43
N CYS A 10 -6.22 -3.14 1.44
CA CYS A 10 -7.12 -3.60 2.49
C CYS A 10 -7.52 -2.50 3.48
N ALA A 11 -6.71 -1.45 3.66
CA ALA A 11 -7.01 -0.33 4.55
C ALA A 11 -8.22 0.49 4.08
N TRP A 12 -8.46 0.56 2.77
CA TRP A 12 -9.62 1.26 2.22
C TRP A 12 -10.96 0.70 2.70
N ASN A 13 -11.05 -0.61 2.96
CA ASN A 13 -12.28 -1.19 3.55
C ASN A 13 -12.56 -0.59 4.92
N TYR A 14 -11.52 -0.50 5.77
CA TYR A 14 -11.66 0.10 7.09
C TYR A 14 -12.05 1.58 7.00
N LEU A 15 -11.38 2.36 6.15
CA LEU A 15 -11.67 3.79 5.97
C LEU A 15 -13.12 4.02 5.52
N PHE A 16 -13.62 3.16 4.64
CA PHE A 16 -15.01 3.18 4.19
C PHE A 16 -15.98 2.75 5.29
N GLU A 17 -15.73 1.62 5.96
CA GLU A 17 -16.60 1.08 7.01
C GLU A 17 -16.73 2.03 8.20
N THR A 18 -15.68 2.80 8.49
CA THR A 18 -15.65 3.79 9.57
C THR A 18 -16.00 5.21 9.12
N GLN A 19 -16.35 5.41 7.84
CA GLN A 19 -16.74 6.70 7.25
C GLN A 19 -15.73 7.81 7.57
N VAL A 20 -14.43 7.49 7.42
CA VAL A 20 -13.35 8.43 7.73
C VAL A 20 -13.41 9.65 6.82
N VAL A 21 -13.39 10.83 7.44
CA VAL A 21 -13.15 12.09 6.74
C VAL A 21 -11.64 12.22 6.50
N MET A 22 -11.21 11.90 5.28
CA MET A 22 -9.81 11.82 4.90
C MET A 22 -9.04 13.12 5.17
N SER A 23 -9.62 14.28 4.87
CA SER A 23 -8.98 15.59 5.05
C SER A 23 -8.76 15.97 6.51
N GLU A 24 -9.58 15.47 7.43
CA GLU A 24 -9.43 15.71 8.88
C GLU A 24 -8.43 14.74 9.52
N THR A 25 -8.39 13.51 9.00
CA THR A 25 -7.50 12.44 9.48
C THR A 25 -6.09 12.59 8.94
N PHE A 26 -5.97 13.03 7.68
CA PHE A 26 -4.72 13.26 6.98
C PHE A 26 -4.66 14.71 6.47
N PRO A 27 -4.52 15.71 7.35
CA PRO A 27 -4.38 17.11 6.93
C PRO A 27 -3.26 17.28 5.89
N SER A 28 -3.60 17.93 4.77
CA SER A 28 -2.70 18.01 3.61
C SER A 28 -1.41 18.79 3.87
N ASP A 29 -1.36 19.63 4.91
CA ASP A 29 -0.19 20.35 5.39
C ASP A 29 0.75 19.47 6.24
N GLU A 30 0.24 18.38 6.78
CA GLU A 30 1.00 17.44 7.62
C GLU A 30 1.37 16.13 6.90
N PHE A 31 0.53 15.66 5.97
CA PHE A 31 0.66 14.36 5.33
C PHE A 31 0.72 14.47 3.80
N SER A 32 1.38 13.50 3.17
CA SER A 32 1.32 13.26 1.73
C SER A 32 0.91 11.82 1.51
N LEU A 33 -0.19 11.62 0.79
CA LEU A 33 -0.82 10.32 0.64
C LEU A 33 -0.41 9.65 -0.65
N PHE A 34 -0.11 8.35 -0.54
CA PHE A 34 0.36 7.55 -1.65
C PHE A 34 -0.29 6.17 -1.69
N ILE A 35 -0.32 5.60 -2.88
CA ILE A 35 -0.49 4.16 -3.09
C ILE A 35 0.66 3.68 -3.99
N THR A 36 1.01 2.40 -3.93
CA THR A 36 1.93 1.81 -4.92
C THR A 36 1.15 1.48 -6.19
N ARG A 37 1.84 1.36 -7.33
CA ARG A 37 1.23 0.90 -8.57
C ARG A 37 0.57 -0.47 -8.42
N GLU A 38 1.14 -1.36 -7.60
CA GLU A 38 0.51 -2.64 -7.27
C GLU A 38 -0.82 -2.46 -6.52
N VAL A 39 -0.87 -1.58 -5.51
CA VAL A 39 -2.13 -1.27 -4.81
C VAL A 39 -3.15 -0.68 -5.76
N GLU A 40 -2.76 0.26 -6.62
CA GLU A 40 -3.65 0.85 -7.64
C GLU A 40 -4.28 -0.23 -8.54
N ILE A 41 -3.49 -1.21 -8.98
CA ILE A 41 -3.98 -2.37 -9.74
C ILE A 41 -4.98 -3.18 -8.93
N GLU A 42 -4.70 -3.46 -7.64
CA GLU A 42 -5.66 -4.18 -6.78
C GLU A 42 -6.98 -3.41 -6.60
N LEU A 43 -6.92 -2.07 -6.46
CA LEU A 43 -8.11 -1.23 -6.32
C LEU A 43 -8.96 -1.20 -7.61
N GLN A 44 -8.32 -1.23 -8.78
CA GLN A 44 -9.01 -1.30 -10.08
C GLN A 44 -9.74 -2.63 -10.29
N GLU A 45 -9.25 -3.71 -9.69
CA GLU A 45 -9.79 -5.06 -9.79
C GLU A 45 -10.89 -5.37 -8.76
N ILE A 46 -11.30 -4.38 -7.93
CA ILE A 46 -12.44 -4.56 -7.03
C ILE A 46 -13.71 -4.80 -7.87
N PRO A 47 -14.36 -5.96 -7.75
CA PRO A 47 -15.58 -6.26 -8.50
C PRO A 47 -16.75 -5.41 -7.98
N ASP A 48 -17.79 -5.22 -8.78
CA ASP A 48 -19.00 -4.53 -8.34
C ASP A 48 -19.80 -5.37 -7.33
N VAL A 49 -19.70 -6.70 -7.42
CA VAL A 49 -20.34 -7.65 -6.51
C VAL A 49 -19.26 -8.44 -5.79
N GLY A 50 -19.21 -8.30 -4.47
CA GLY A 50 -18.28 -9.00 -3.60
C GLY A 50 -18.75 -10.42 -3.25
N HIS A 51 -18.01 -11.07 -2.34
CA HIS A 51 -18.45 -12.35 -1.79
C HIS A 51 -19.79 -12.20 -1.04
N GLY A 52 -20.68 -13.17 -1.22
CA GLY A 52 -22.02 -13.16 -0.60
C GLY A 52 -22.96 -12.09 -1.18
N ASP A 53 -22.80 -11.75 -2.47
CA ASP A 53 -23.65 -10.79 -3.19
C ASP A 53 -23.67 -9.36 -2.61
N SER A 54 -22.62 -8.99 -1.87
CA SER A 54 -22.46 -7.64 -1.32
C SER A 54 -22.14 -6.62 -2.42
N ASP A 55 -22.86 -5.51 -2.46
CA ASP A 55 -22.60 -4.41 -3.39
C ASP A 55 -21.32 -3.65 -2.98
N LYS A 56 -20.31 -3.66 -3.86
CA LYS A 56 -19.01 -3.00 -3.65
C LYS A 56 -18.89 -1.67 -4.39
N ARG A 57 -19.90 -1.26 -5.17
CA ARG A 57 -19.92 0.04 -5.86
C ARG A 57 -19.75 1.24 -4.91
N PRO A 58 -20.38 1.25 -3.71
CA PRO A 58 -20.17 2.34 -2.75
C PRO A 58 -18.71 2.46 -2.28
N LEU A 59 -18.04 1.33 -2.02
CA LEU A 59 -16.62 1.31 -1.66
C LEU A 59 -15.75 1.84 -2.80
N LYS A 60 -16.01 1.41 -4.04
CA LYS A 60 -15.26 1.89 -5.22
C LYS A 60 -15.43 3.39 -5.41
N GLN A 61 -16.65 3.90 -5.27
CA GLN A 61 -16.92 5.33 -5.34
C GLN A 61 -16.18 6.09 -4.24
N PHE A 62 -16.24 5.61 -2.99
CA PHE A 62 -15.51 6.21 -1.87
C PHE A 62 -14.01 6.28 -2.12
N ILE A 63 -13.39 5.20 -2.64
CA ILE A 63 -11.96 5.15 -2.96
C ILE A 63 -11.64 6.18 -4.06
N GLN A 64 -12.41 6.22 -5.14
CA GLN A 64 -12.19 7.15 -6.26
C GLN A 64 -12.30 8.60 -5.81
N GLU A 65 -13.34 8.94 -5.06
CA GLU A 65 -13.55 10.29 -4.50
C GLU A 65 -12.43 10.65 -3.52
N SER A 66 -12.05 9.73 -2.64
CA SER A 66 -10.97 9.94 -1.67
C SER A 66 -9.62 10.19 -2.36
N ILE A 67 -9.29 9.40 -3.40
CA ILE A 67 -8.07 9.59 -4.19
C ILE A 67 -8.05 10.97 -4.85
N ALA A 68 -9.16 11.35 -5.51
CA ALA A 68 -9.27 12.60 -6.23
C ALA A 68 -9.24 13.83 -5.30
N GLN A 69 -10.02 13.82 -4.22
CA GLN A 69 -10.16 14.97 -3.32
C GLN A 69 -8.93 15.19 -2.44
N ASN A 70 -8.22 14.12 -2.06
CA ASN A 70 -7.08 14.19 -1.15
C ASN A 70 -5.74 14.12 -1.87
N SER A 71 -5.73 14.23 -3.21
CA SER A 71 -4.53 14.19 -4.04
C SER A 71 -3.64 12.97 -3.73
N VAL A 72 -4.25 11.80 -3.59
CA VAL A 72 -3.49 10.55 -3.34
C VAL A 72 -2.71 10.21 -4.61
N CYS A 73 -1.39 10.13 -4.49
CA CYS A 73 -0.52 9.90 -5.65
C CYS A 73 -0.13 8.42 -5.77
N THR A 74 -0.26 7.87 -6.97
CA THR A 74 0.35 6.57 -7.28
C THR A 74 1.86 6.73 -7.44
N THR A 75 2.63 5.87 -6.78
CA THR A 75 4.09 5.78 -6.97
C THR A 75 4.48 4.44 -7.55
N GLY A 76 5.58 4.43 -8.29
CA GLY A 76 6.13 3.24 -8.91
C GLY A 76 7.46 3.54 -9.59
N PHE A 77 7.99 2.56 -10.28
CA PHE A 77 9.28 2.68 -10.95
C PHE A 77 9.12 2.71 -12.45
N PHE A 78 9.97 3.51 -13.09
CA PHE A 78 10.14 3.44 -14.53
C PHE A 78 10.62 2.04 -14.92
N GLY A 79 9.99 1.49 -15.94
CA GLY A 79 10.46 0.26 -16.56
C GLY A 79 9.79 0.02 -17.90
N PHE A 80 10.30 -0.98 -18.61
CA PHE A 80 9.71 -1.38 -19.87
C PHE A 80 8.50 -2.28 -19.64
N ARG A 81 7.69 -2.38 -20.69
CA ARG A 81 6.55 -3.29 -20.76
C ARG A 81 7.01 -4.72 -20.43
N THR A 82 6.32 -5.37 -19.49
CA THR A 82 6.55 -6.77 -19.17
C THR A 82 5.77 -7.69 -20.10
N PHE A 83 6.27 -8.91 -20.26
CA PHE A 83 5.73 -9.92 -21.15
C PHE A 83 5.46 -11.22 -20.37
N GLU A 84 4.40 -11.92 -20.76
CA GLU A 84 4.09 -13.27 -20.31
C GLU A 84 5.10 -14.29 -20.86
N LYS A 85 5.05 -15.53 -20.36
CA LYS A 85 5.97 -16.61 -20.79
C LYS A 85 5.88 -16.93 -22.28
N ASP A 86 4.75 -16.67 -22.91
CA ASP A 86 4.52 -16.87 -24.35
C ASP A 86 5.00 -15.68 -25.21
N GLY A 87 5.59 -14.65 -24.59
CA GLY A 87 6.07 -13.46 -25.27
C GLY A 87 4.98 -12.44 -25.60
N THR A 88 3.74 -12.64 -25.13
CA THR A 88 2.68 -11.63 -25.26
C THR A 88 2.83 -10.55 -24.18
N PRO A 89 2.47 -9.28 -24.44
CA PRO A 89 2.46 -8.25 -23.41
C PRO A 89 1.63 -8.66 -22.19
N SER A 90 2.18 -8.49 -20.99
CA SER A 90 1.42 -8.72 -19.77
C SER A 90 0.21 -7.79 -19.71
N LYS A 91 -0.95 -8.35 -19.34
CA LYS A 91 -2.19 -7.58 -19.16
C LYS A 91 -2.04 -6.55 -18.04
N THR A 92 -1.26 -6.90 -17.03
CA THR A 92 -0.98 -6.06 -15.87
C THR A 92 0.44 -5.50 -15.96
N GLN A 93 0.56 -4.18 -15.88
CA GLN A 93 1.83 -3.46 -15.96
C GLN A 93 2.10 -2.72 -14.65
N VAL A 94 3.09 -3.22 -13.92
CA VAL A 94 3.55 -2.66 -12.63
C VAL A 94 4.60 -1.57 -12.79
N ASN A 95 5.33 -1.60 -13.91
CA ASN A 95 6.24 -0.53 -14.28
C ASN A 95 5.46 0.66 -14.82
N LEU A 96 5.88 1.85 -14.41
CA LEU A 96 5.38 3.12 -14.93
C LEU A 96 6.13 3.54 -16.19
N GLY A 97 5.51 4.43 -16.96
CA GLY A 97 6.07 4.97 -18.19
C GLY A 97 7.02 6.15 -17.98
N PHE A 98 7.44 6.75 -19.10
CA PHE A 98 8.24 7.98 -19.09
C PHE A 98 7.57 9.08 -18.26
N ASN A 99 8.37 9.77 -17.44
CA ASN A 99 7.95 10.88 -16.56
C ASN A 99 6.90 10.52 -15.49
N GLN A 100 6.68 9.22 -15.22
CA GLN A 100 5.72 8.78 -14.21
C GLN A 100 6.39 8.16 -12.96
N GLY A 101 7.72 7.99 -12.97
CA GLY A 101 8.47 7.43 -11.84
C GLY A 101 9.97 7.57 -12.03
N GLY A 102 10.73 7.07 -11.05
CA GLY A 102 12.20 7.01 -11.08
C GLY A 102 12.72 5.61 -11.36
N PHE A 103 14.04 5.47 -11.54
CA PHE A 103 14.68 4.16 -11.48
C PHE A 103 14.60 3.61 -10.06
N GLN A 104 14.45 2.29 -9.96
CA GLN A 104 14.43 1.61 -8.66
C GLN A 104 15.76 1.84 -7.90
N PRO A 105 15.72 2.38 -6.67
CA PRO A 105 16.92 2.56 -5.85
C PRO A 105 17.59 1.23 -5.51
N THR A 106 18.90 1.28 -5.22
CA THR A 106 19.65 0.09 -4.79
C THR A 106 19.08 -0.50 -3.50
N ALA A 107 18.72 0.32 -2.51
CA ALA A 107 18.13 -0.15 -1.26
C ALA A 107 16.84 -0.96 -1.49
N ASP A 108 15.99 -0.54 -2.44
CA ASP A 108 14.79 -1.27 -2.80
C ASP A 108 15.14 -2.62 -3.45
N ARG A 109 16.14 -2.65 -4.35
CA ARG A 109 16.60 -3.92 -4.94
C ARG A 109 17.16 -4.86 -3.87
N ASP A 110 17.92 -4.34 -2.92
CA ASP A 110 18.48 -5.11 -1.81
C ASP A 110 17.38 -5.70 -0.94
N TRP A 111 16.29 -4.94 -0.69
CA TRP A 111 15.09 -5.45 -0.04
C TRP A 111 14.48 -6.64 -0.78
N TYR A 112 14.25 -6.52 -2.10
CA TYR A 112 13.71 -7.62 -2.90
C TYR A 112 14.66 -8.82 -3.03
N ALA A 113 15.97 -8.62 -2.87
CA ALA A 113 16.97 -9.68 -2.93
C ALA A 113 17.02 -10.52 -1.63
N LYS A 114 16.50 -10.03 -0.50
CA LYS A 114 16.50 -10.76 0.78
C LYS A 114 15.76 -12.09 0.65
N SER A 115 16.36 -13.17 1.14
CA SER A 115 15.80 -14.53 1.07
C SER A 115 14.40 -14.64 1.68
N GLY A 116 14.14 -13.94 2.80
CA GLY A 116 12.83 -13.89 3.43
C GLY A 116 11.76 -13.27 2.52
N VAL A 117 12.08 -12.18 1.82
CA VAL A 117 11.15 -11.53 0.87
C VAL A 117 10.95 -12.44 -0.35
N ARG A 118 12.03 -12.98 -0.92
CA ARG A 118 11.97 -13.90 -2.06
C ARG A 118 11.14 -15.15 -1.78
N ALA A 119 11.20 -15.71 -0.58
CA ALA A 119 10.38 -16.86 -0.19
C ALA A 119 8.85 -16.60 -0.31
N HIS A 120 8.44 -15.33 -0.24
CA HIS A 120 7.05 -14.91 -0.41
C HIS A 120 6.68 -14.56 -1.85
N LEU A 121 7.65 -14.44 -2.77
CA LEU A 121 7.44 -13.99 -4.15
C LEU A 121 7.79 -15.09 -5.18
N ASP A 122 8.95 -15.72 -5.04
CA ASP A 122 9.51 -16.64 -6.02
C ASP A 122 8.65 -17.91 -6.14
N GLY A 123 8.35 -18.30 -7.39
CA GLY A 123 7.58 -19.50 -7.71
C GLY A 123 6.11 -19.46 -7.27
N LYS A 124 5.62 -18.32 -6.77
CA LYS A 124 4.22 -18.17 -6.39
C LYS A 124 3.32 -17.92 -7.60
N PRO A 125 2.06 -18.38 -7.58
CA PRO A 125 1.14 -18.16 -8.68
C PRO A 125 0.79 -16.68 -8.85
N ILE A 126 0.52 -16.29 -10.08
CA ILE A 126 -0.07 -14.99 -10.43
C ILE A 126 -1.53 -14.98 -9.98
N ARG A 127 -1.97 -13.89 -9.36
CA ARG A 127 -3.35 -13.68 -8.90
C ARG A 127 -4.25 -13.24 -10.06
N LYS A 128 -5.56 -13.22 -9.83
CA LYS A 128 -6.54 -12.75 -10.84
C LYS A 128 -6.26 -11.32 -11.34
N SER A 129 -5.73 -10.46 -10.48
CA SER A 129 -5.30 -9.09 -10.81
C SER A 129 -4.08 -9.03 -11.75
N GLY A 130 -3.48 -10.17 -12.08
CA GLY A 130 -2.22 -10.26 -12.85
C GLY A 130 -0.97 -9.92 -12.03
N LEU A 131 -1.12 -9.57 -10.74
CA LEU A 131 0.01 -9.39 -9.82
C LEU A 131 0.53 -10.73 -9.32
N GLY A 132 1.84 -10.79 -9.05
CA GLY A 132 2.43 -11.89 -8.29
C GLY A 132 1.85 -11.94 -6.86
N HIS A 133 1.84 -13.13 -6.27
CA HIS A 133 1.47 -13.26 -4.86
C HIS A 133 2.37 -12.38 -3.97
N ASN A 134 1.77 -11.61 -3.07
CA ASN A 134 2.45 -10.68 -2.14
C ASN A 134 3.30 -9.58 -2.82
N GLN A 135 3.09 -9.32 -4.11
CA GLN A 135 3.82 -8.27 -4.81
C GLN A 135 3.48 -6.87 -4.25
N ALA A 136 2.19 -6.60 -3.97
CA ALA A 136 1.74 -5.37 -3.32
C ALA A 136 2.31 -5.24 -1.90
N ASP A 137 2.19 -6.29 -1.07
CA ASP A 137 2.75 -6.33 0.28
C ASP A 137 4.27 -6.05 0.26
N ALA A 138 5.01 -6.57 -0.72
CA ALA A 138 6.44 -6.34 -0.86
C ALA A 138 6.77 -4.90 -1.30
N SER A 139 5.97 -4.31 -2.19
CA SER A 139 6.15 -2.91 -2.61
C SER A 139 5.76 -1.91 -1.54
N LEU A 140 4.79 -2.23 -0.68
CA LEU A 140 4.51 -1.46 0.53
C LEU A 140 5.59 -1.68 1.60
N GLY A 141 6.04 -2.92 1.78
CA GLY A 141 7.07 -3.27 2.78
C GLY A 141 8.33 -2.44 2.62
N VAL A 142 8.84 -2.27 1.40
CA VAL A 142 10.02 -1.42 1.16
C VAL A 142 9.76 0.06 1.44
N ARG A 143 8.54 0.56 1.19
CA ARG A 143 8.18 1.95 1.48
C ARG A 143 8.12 2.24 2.96
N SER A 144 7.80 1.24 3.77
CA SER A 144 7.73 1.40 5.23
C SER A 144 9.05 1.87 5.88
N PHE A 145 10.20 1.70 5.22
CA PHE A 145 11.49 2.19 5.74
C PHE A 145 11.66 3.71 5.63
N GLY A 146 10.88 4.39 4.79
CA GLY A 146 10.95 5.85 4.60
C GLY A 146 9.60 6.56 4.76
N ALA A 147 8.53 5.82 5.03
CA ALA A 147 7.17 6.32 5.10
C ALA A 147 6.32 5.45 6.02
N ILE A 148 5.19 5.99 6.49
CA ILE A 148 4.20 5.19 7.20
C ILE A 148 3.43 4.34 6.18
N VAL A 149 3.23 3.05 6.43
CA VAL A 149 2.34 2.19 5.65
C VAL A 149 1.13 1.84 6.51
N LEU A 150 -0.06 2.30 6.10
CA LEU A 150 -1.32 2.00 6.78
C LEU A 150 -1.95 0.75 6.17
N THR A 151 -2.21 -0.28 6.99
CA THR A 151 -2.80 -1.54 6.55
C THR A 151 -3.86 -2.05 7.53
N ASN A 152 -4.90 -2.71 7.00
CA ASN A 152 -5.89 -3.46 7.79
C ASN A 152 -5.59 -4.98 7.79
N GLU A 153 -4.39 -5.36 7.38
CA GLU A 153 -3.93 -6.74 7.46
C GLU A 153 -3.70 -7.16 8.91
N LYS A 154 -3.86 -8.45 9.20
CA LYS A 154 -3.50 -9.01 10.51
C LYS A 154 -1.99 -8.96 10.70
N LYS A 155 -1.49 -8.39 11.80
CA LYS A 155 -0.06 -8.30 12.11
C LYS A 155 0.64 -9.65 12.22
N THR A 156 -0.12 -10.68 12.58
CA THR A 156 0.37 -12.06 12.66
C THR A 156 0.54 -12.73 11.30
N LYS A 157 -0.05 -12.20 10.22
CA LYS A 157 0.04 -12.77 8.88
C LYS A 157 1.50 -12.77 8.42
N SER A 158 1.95 -13.93 7.96
CA SER A 158 3.27 -14.06 7.36
C SER A 158 3.30 -13.40 5.99
N GLY A 159 4.29 -12.55 5.75
CA GLY A 159 4.46 -11.87 4.48
C GLY A 159 5.46 -10.71 4.54
N PRO A 160 5.70 -10.05 3.41
CA PRO A 160 6.66 -8.96 3.30
C PRO A 160 6.39 -7.77 4.23
N LEU A 161 5.12 -7.40 4.48
CA LEU A 161 4.77 -6.31 5.40
C LEU A 161 5.23 -6.61 6.83
N ARG A 162 4.95 -7.81 7.33
CA ARG A 162 5.43 -8.26 8.64
C ARG A 162 6.95 -8.28 8.73
N LEU A 163 7.63 -8.79 7.69
CA LEU A 163 9.10 -8.80 7.64
C LEU A 163 9.68 -7.38 7.68
N ALA A 164 9.00 -6.41 7.05
CA ALA A 164 9.44 -5.02 7.08
C ALA A 164 9.25 -4.42 8.47
N ALA A 165 8.09 -4.65 9.11
CA ALA A 165 7.83 -4.22 10.48
C ALA A 165 8.83 -4.78 11.49
N GLU A 166 9.19 -6.07 11.38
CA GLU A 166 10.23 -6.71 12.19
C GLU A 166 11.63 -6.10 11.96
N GLN A 167 11.85 -5.40 10.84
CA GLN A 167 13.10 -4.72 10.47
C GLN A 167 13.01 -3.20 10.65
N SER A 168 12.14 -2.72 11.56
CA SER A 168 11.95 -1.29 11.87
C SER A 168 11.26 -0.48 10.78
N GLY A 169 10.65 -1.13 9.79
CA GLY A 169 9.71 -0.50 8.88
C GLY A 169 8.48 0.04 9.62
N GLN A 170 8.02 1.22 9.24
CA GLN A 170 6.89 1.93 9.85
C GLN A 170 5.55 1.41 9.31
N VAL A 171 5.24 0.14 9.60
CA VAL A 171 3.95 -0.47 9.25
C VAL A 171 2.97 -0.24 10.40
N LEU A 172 1.91 0.51 10.10
CA LEU A 172 0.86 0.88 11.03
C LEU A 172 -0.37 -0.01 10.77
N TYR A 173 -0.59 -0.95 11.68
CA TYR A 173 -1.70 -1.90 11.60
C TYR A 173 -2.96 -1.33 12.25
N LEU A 174 -4.09 -1.35 11.54
CA LEU A 174 -5.38 -0.87 12.05
C LEU A 174 -5.95 -1.76 13.17
N GLU A 175 -5.47 -3.00 13.33
CA GLU A 175 -5.76 -3.79 14.52
C GLU A 175 -5.14 -3.19 15.81
N ASP A 176 -3.98 -2.53 15.71
CA ASP A 176 -3.35 -1.86 16.87
C ASP A 176 -4.16 -0.60 17.25
N LEU A 177 -4.80 0.07 16.27
CA LEU A 177 -5.74 1.17 16.53
C LEU A 177 -6.91 0.69 17.39
N ALA A 178 -7.53 -0.44 17.03
CA ALA A 178 -8.65 -1.01 17.78
C ALA A 178 -8.29 -1.32 19.24
N ALA A 179 -7.02 -1.68 19.51
CA ALA A 179 -6.51 -1.90 20.87
C ALA A 179 -6.12 -0.62 21.62
N SER A 180 -5.94 0.50 20.92
CA SER A 180 -5.38 1.75 21.47
C SER A 180 -6.40 2.71 22.10
N ASN A 181 -7.70 2.51 21.86
CA ASN A 181 -8.77 3.47 22.17
C ASN A 181 -8.60 4.88 21.56
N LEU A 182 -7.68 5.06 20.60
CA LEU A 182 -7.50 6.32 19.89
C LEU A 182 -8.48 6.43 18.73
N SER A 183 -8.72 7.66 18.28
CA SER A 183 -9.26 7.88 16.94
C SER A 183 -8.18 7.59 15.89
N LEU A 184 -8.57 7.29 14.64
CA LEU A 184 -7.58 7.12 13.56
C LEU A 184 -6.70 8.38 13.41
N LYS A 185 -7.29 9.57 13.56
CA LYS A 185 -6.56 10.84 13.54
C LYS A 185 -5.47 10.89 14.61
N ASP A 186 -5.82 10.61 15.86
CA ASP A 186 -4.85 10.65 16.97
C ASP A 186 -3.78 9.57 16.82
N PHE A 187 -4.16 8.41 16.29
CA PHE A 187 -3.23 7.32 15.99
C PHE A 187 -2.23 7.68 14.89
N MET A 188 -2.68 8.35 13.83
CA MET A 188 -1.80 8.87 12.78
C MET A 188 -0.88 9.98 13.30
N LEU A 189 -1.37 10.87 14.17
CA LEU A 189 -0.54 11.91 14.80
C LEU A 189 0.54 11.31 15.71
N LEU A 190 0.19 10.27 16.49
CA LEU A 190 1.16 9.55 17.31
C LEU A 190 2.22 8.85 16.46
N ALA A 191 1.81 8.22 15.35
CA ALA A 191 2.73 7.58 14.41
C ALA A 191 3.67 8.62 13.76
N ARG A 192 3.13 9.79 13.38
CA ARG A 192 3.92 10.91 12.85
C ARG A 192 4.97 11.40 13.85
N GLN A 193 4.62 11.56 15.13
CA GLN A 193 5.57 11.99 16.17
C GLN A 193 6.74 11.01 16.31
N ARG A 194 6.48 9.71 16.18
CA ARG A 194 7.52 8.68 16.19
C ARG A 194 8.39 8.75 14.94
N TRP A 195 7.79 9.02 13.79
CA TRP A 195 8.50 9.18 12.51
C TRP A 195 9.36 10.46 12.43
N THR A 196 8.95 11.57 13.06
CA THR A 196 9.76 12.81 13.09
C THR A 196 10.64 12.96 14.33
N GLY A 197 10.53 12.05 15.30
CA GLY A 197 11.18 12.17 16.60
C GLY A 197 12.68 11.81 16.58
N PRO A 198 13.45 12.22 17.61
CA PRO A 198 14.85 11.83 17.76
C PRO A 198 14.92 10.32 17.99
N GLY A 199 15.29 9.57 16.95
CA GLY A 199 15.26 8.10 16.92
C GLY A 199 14.73 7.51 15.60
N ALA A 200 14.18 8.35 14.73
CA ALA A 200 13.91 8.01 13.33
C ALA A 200 15.17 8.08 12.45
#